data_AF-A0A8J3B3J2-F1
#
_entry.id   AF-A0A8J3B3J2-F1
#
_cell.length_a   1.000
_cell.length_b   1.000
_cell.length_c   1.000
_cell.angle_alpha   90.00
_cell.angle_beta   90.00
_cell.angle_gamma   90.00
#
_symmetry.space_group_name_H-M   'P 1'
#
loop_
_entity.id
_entity.type
_entity.pdbx_description
1 polymer ?
#
loop_
_entity_poly.entity_id
_entity_poly.type
_entity_poly.pdbx_seq_one_letter_code
_entity_poly.pdbx_strand_id
1 'polypeptide(L)'
;MKRQFAFLLCSIIVLPVFAQSDVYLCIDANGNKEYKNTGSTARCKKVDLPPMTTLPAPAKSAAPASRSTPSAPPDFPRVDDSVQKARDNERRQILQDELRKEEKKLADIRGEYNNGQPERLGSERNYAKYQERTATLKDNLARTEKNVEALKRELNNLK
;
A
#
# COMPACT_ATOMS: atom_id res chain seq x y z
N MET A 1 7.78 -17.95 -57.90
CA MET A 1 8.95 -18.64 -57.28
C MET A 1 9.85 -17.55 -56.73
N LYS A 2 10.28 -17.42 -55.47
CA LYS A 2 10.28 -18.24 -54.24
C LYS A 2 10.18 -17.25 -53.06
N ARG A 3 9.34 -17.57 -52.07
CA ARG A 3 9.26 -16.86 -50.78
C ARG A 3 10.48 -17.24 -49.93
N GLN A 4 11.16 -16.27 -49.34
CA GLN A 4 12.17 -16.49 -48.30
C GLN A 4 11.74 -15.75 -47.03
N PHE A 5 11.21 -16.53 -46.08
CA PHE A 5 10.93 -16.11 -44.72
C PHE A 5 12.26 -16.04 -43.95
N ALA A 6 12.73 -14.84 -43.63
CA ALA A 6 13.81 -14.65 -42.67
C ALA A 6 13.18 -14.47 -41.27
N PHE A 7 13.04 -15.57 -40.53
CA PHE A 7 12.73 -15.54 -39.11
C PHE A 7 13.97 -15.07 -38.35
N LEU A 8 13.95 -13.82 -37.88
CA LEU A 8 14.98 -13.27 -37.01
C LEU A 8 14.63 -13.63 -35.56
N LEU A 9 15.22 -14.72 -35.06
CA LEU A 9 15.05 -15.21 -33.70
C LEU A 9 15.87 -14.34 -32.74
N CYS A 10 15.23 -13.33 -32.13
CA CYS A 10 15.85 -12.48 -31.12
C CYS A 10 15.80 -13.21 -29.77
N SER A 11 16.91 -13.84 -29.38
CA SER A 11 17.05 -14.53 -28.09
C SER A 11 17.25 -13.49 -26.97
N ILE A 12 16.23 -13.28 -26.15
CA ILE A 12 16.28 -12.38 -24.99
C ILE A 12 17.00 -13.10 -23.85
N ILE A 13 18.28 -12.77 -23.65
CA ILE A 13 19.04 -13.20 -22.47
C ILE A 13 18.58 -12.32 -21.30
N VAL A 14 17.75 -12.88 -20.42
CA VAL A 14 17.38 -12.24 -19.15
C VAL A 14 18.53 -12.46 -18.17
N LEU A 15 19.40 -11.47 -18.01
CA LEU A 15 20.40 -11.46 -16.96
C LEU A 15 19.71 -11.14 -15.62
N PRO A 16 19.95 -11.91 -14.55
CA PRO A 16 19.47 -11.56 -13.22
C PRO A 16 20.25 -10.33 -12.73
N VAL A 17 19.52 -9.23 -12.49
CA VAL A 17 20.06 -8.06 -11.76
C VAL A 17 20.07 -8.42 -10.28
N PHE A 18 21.24 -8.68 -9.72
CA PHE A 18 21.40 -8.81 -8.28
C PHE A 18 21.36 -7.41 -7.64
N ALA A 19 20.26 -7.08 -6.98
CA ALA A 19 20.18 -5.90 -6.14
C ALA A 19 20.89 -6.18 -4.80
N GLN A 20 22.19 -5.84 -4.72
CA GLN A 20 22.94 -5.87 -3.46
C GLN A 20 22.64 -4.60 -2.67
N SER A 21 22.05 -4.73 -1.48
CA SER A 21 21.73 -3.59 -0.62
C SER A 21 22.75 -3.50 0.52
N ASP A 22 23.68 -2.56 0.42
CA ASP A 22 24.69 -2.30 1.45
C ASP A 22 24.08 -1.55 2.64
N VAL A 23 24.34 -2.01 3.88
CA VAL A 23 23.88 -1.35 5.11
C VAL A 23 25.06 -0.67 5.79
N TYR A 24 24.85 0.57 6.24
CA TYR A 24 25.85 1.39 6.91
C TYR A 24 25.40 1.75 8.32
N LEU A 25 26.35 1.76 9.26
CA LEU A 25 26.17 2.26 10.61
C LEU A 25 26.75 3.68 10.69
N CYS A 26 25.87 4.65 10.90
CA CYS A 26 26.20 6.05 11.10
C CYS A 26 26.10 6.39 12.59
N ILE A 27 26.97 7.28 13.08
CA ILE A 27 26.82 7.89 14.39
C ILE A 27 26.36 9.34 14.16
N ASP A 28 25.22 9.70 14.70
CA ASP A 28 24.69 11.06 14.57
C ASP A 28 25.47 12.07 15.45
N ALA A 29 25.18 13.36 15.31
CA ALA A 29 25.84 14.41 16.10
C ALA A 29 25.56 14.31 17.62
N ASN A 30 24.55 13.53 18.01
CA ASN A 30 24.14 13.30 19.39
C ASN A 30 24.70 11.98 19.96
N GLY A 31 25.49 11.23 19.19
CA GLY A 31 26.08 9.96 19.59
C GLY A 31 25.19 8.73 19.42
N ASN A 32 24.01 8.85 18.81
CA ASN A 32 23.13 7.72 18.54
C ASN A 32 23.59 6.94 17.30
N LYS A 33 23.44 5.62 17.39
CA LYS A 33 23.76 4.67 16.33
C LYS A 33 22.55 4.50 15.40
N GLU A 34 22.69 4.88 14.14
CA GLU A 34 21.65 4.73 13.12
C GLU A 34 22.12 3.79 12.00
N TYR A 35 21.31 2.78 11.66
CA TYR A 35 21.55 1.89 10.53
C TYR A 35 20.75 2.35 9.32
N LYS A 36 21.41 2.60 8.17
CA LYS A 36 20.78 3.12 6.95
C LYS A 36 21.24 2.35 5.71
N ASN A 37 20.36 2.25 4.72
CA ASN A 37 20.60 1.60 3.41
C ASN A 37 20.58 2.64 2.26
N THR A 38 20.16 3.88 2.52
CA THR A 38 20.00 4.93 1.50
C THR A 38 20.46 6.30 2.04
N GLY A 39 21.03 7.14 1.18
CA GLY A 39 21.47 8.50 1.52
C GLY A 39 23.00 8.67 1.59
N SER A 40 23.46 9.80 2.14
CA SER A 40 24.90 10.09 2.24
C SER A 40 25.59 9.22 3.29
N THR A 41 26.53 8.38 2.85
CA THR A 41 27.27 7.41 3.68
C THR A 41 28.71 7.85 3.99
N ALA A 42 29.08 9.09 3.63
CA ALA A 42 30.47 9.58 3.69
C ALA A 42 31.12 9.57 5.10
N ARG A 43 30.32 9.48 6.18
CA ARG A 43 30.80 9.39 7.58
C ARG A 43 30.26 8.15 8.31
N CYS A 44 29.89 7.10 7.58
CA CYS A 44 29.30 5.89 8.14
C CYS A 44 30.19 4.68 7.88
N LYS A 45 30.20 3.72 8.81
CA LYS A 45 30.95 2.48 8.65
C LYS A 45 30.08 1.45 7.94
N LYS A 46 30.58 0.87 6.83
CA LYS A 46 29.90 -0.24 6.17
C LYS A 46 29.83 -1.43 7.13
N VAL A 47 28.64 -1.97 7.31
CA VAL A 47 28.41 -3.15 8.13
C VAL A 47 28.70 -4.37 7.26
N ASP A 48 29.42 -5.34 7.81
CA ASP A 48 29.60 -6.63 7.16
C ASP A 48 28.38 -7.50 7.46
N LEU A 49 27.62 -7.86 6.43
CA LEU A 49 26.42 -8.68 6.57
C LEU A 49 26.76 -10.10 6.10
N PRO A 50 26.33 -11.14 6.84
CA PRO A 50 26.45 -12.49 6.36
C PRO A 50 25.70 -12.64 5.02
N PRO A 51 26.18 -13.52 4.12
CA PRO A 51 25.50 -13.75 2.85
C PRO A 51 24.04 -14.18 3.11
N MET A 52 23.10 -13.45 2.53
CA MET A 52 21.68 -13.80 2.58
C MET A 52 21.48 -15.14 1.89
N THR A 53 21.08 -16.16 2.66
CA THR A 53 20.69 -17.46 2.13
C THR A 53 19.33 -17.33 1.44
N THR A 54 19.35 -17.04 0.14
CA THR A 54 18.14 -17.04 -0.67
C THR A 54 17.80 -18.49 -1.04
N LEU A 55 16.86 -19.07 -0.31
CA LEU A 55 16.24 -20.32 -0.75
C LEU A 55 15.28 -19.98 -1.90
N PRO A 56 15.37 -20.66 -3.06
CA PRO A 56 14.37 -20.49 -4.10
C PRO A 56 12.99 -20.83 -3.53
N ALA A 57 11.99 -20.01 -3.87
CA ALA A 57 10.62 -20.32 -3.50
C ALA A 57 10.29 -21.73 -4.02
N PRO A 58 9.75 -22.63 -3.18
CA PRO A 58 9.36 -23.96 -3.64
C PRO A 58 8.41 -23.79 -4.82
N ALA A 59 8.62 -24.56 -5.89
CA ALA A 59 7.66 -24.65 -6.97
C ALA A 59 6.27 -24.90 -6.36
N LYS A 60 5.24 -24.19 -6.83
CA LYS A 60 3.86 -24.36 -6.35
C LYS A 60 3.39 -25.78 -6.67
N SER A 61 3.73 -26.73 -5.81
CA SER A 61 3.05 -28.01 -5.73
C SER A 61 1.64 -27.73 -5.25
N ALA A 62 0.64 -28.31 -5.93
CA ALA A 62 -0.75 -28.24 -5.49
C ALA A 62 -0.82 -28.58 -4.00
N ALA A 63 -1.42 -27.69 -3.21
CA ALA A 63 -1.38 -27.74 -1.76
C ALA A 63 -1.92 -29.09 -1.25
N PRO A 64 -1.15 -29.85 -0.43
CA PRO A 64 -1.77 -30.85 0.41
C PRO A 64 -2.60 -30.12 1.48
N ALA A 65 -3.78 -30.66 1.75
CA ALA A 65 -4.77 -30.12 2.66
C ALA A 65 -4.16 -29.78 4.05
N SER A 66 -4.61 -28.64 4.59
CA SER A 66 -4.60 -28.25 6.01
C SER A 66 -3.38 -28.70 6.83
N ARG A 67 -2.30 -27.90 6.78
CA ARG A 67 -1.33 -27.92 7.89
C ARG A 67 -1.91 -27.06 9.02
N SER A 68 -2.23 -27.71 10.13
CA SER A 68 -2.43 -27.08 11.43
C SER A 68 -1.30 -26.09 11.70
N THR A 69 -1.65 -24.84 11.97
CA THR A 69 -0.71 -23.80 12.40
C THR A 69 0.10 -24.29 13.60
N PRO A 70 1.44 -24.11 13.62
CA PRO A 70 2.24 -24.50 14.77
C PRO A 70 1.76 -23.68 15.98
N SER A 71 1.27 -24.37 17.01
CA SER A 71 0.86 -23.74 18.27
C SER A 71 2.07 -23.05 18.88
N ALA A 72 1.91 -21.79 19.28
CA ALA A 72 2.97 -21.03 19.94
C ALA A 72 3.52 -21.80 21.17
N PRO A 73 4.84 -21.73 21.44
CA PRO A 73 5.44 -22.39 22.59
C PRO A 73 4.73 -22.00 23.89
N PRO A 74 4.64 -22.90 24.88
CA PRO A 74 3.83 -22.71 26.08
C PRO A 74 4.21 -21.47 26.90
N ASP A 75 5.47 -21.01 26.80
CA ASP A 75 6.00 -19.81 27.47
C ASP A 75 5.81 -18.50 26.70
N PHE A 76 5.11 -18.50 25.56
CA PHE A 76 4.87 -17.26 24.82
C PHE A 76 3.80 -16.41 25.53
N PRO A 77 4.08 -15.14 25.88
CA PRO A 77 3.09 -14.26 26.51
C PRO A 77 1.84 -14.14 25.65
N ARG A 78 0.68 -14.53 26.20
CA ARG A 78 -0.61 -14.38 25.54
C ARG A 78 -1.26 -13.08 26.00
N VAL A 79 -1.91 -12.38 25.07
CA VAL A 79 -2.75 -11.23 25.40
C VAL A 79 -4.04 -11.76 26.02
N ASP A 80 -4.48 -11.15 27.12
CA ASP A 80 -5.77 -11.48 27.73
C ASP A 80 -6.94 -11.26 26.76
N ASP A 81 -7.93 -12.15 26.80
CA ASP A 81 -9.13 -12.07 25.96
C ASP A 81 -9.89 -10.74 26.13
N SER A 82 -9.86 -10.17 27.34
CA SER A 82 -10.46 -8.87 27.64
C SER A 82 -9.75 -7.72 26.90
N VAL A 83 -8.42 -7.74 26.86
CA VAL A 83 -7.59 -6.76 26.14
C VAL A 83 -7.78 -6.92 24.64
N GLN A 84 -7.84 -8.15 24.13
CA GLN A 84 -8.10 -8.42 22.72
C GLN A 84 -9.46 -7.87 22.28
N LYS A 85 -10.53 -8.18 23.03
CA LYS A 85 -11.88 -7.65 22.75
C LYS A 85 -11.96 -6.13 22.83
N ALA A 86 -11.26 -5.51 23.79
CA ALA A 86 -11.23 -4.05 23.89
C ALA A 86 -10.61 -3.42 22.62
N ARG A 87 -9.50 -3.96 22.14
CA ARG A 87 -8.85 -3.50 20.88
C ARG A 87 -9.72 -3.73 19.66
N ASP A 88 -10.40 -4.88 19.58
CA ASP A 88 -11.28 -5.19 18.45
C ASP A 88 -12.51 -4.26 18.41
N ASN A 89 -13.06 -3.91 19.59
CA ASN A 89 -14.13 -2.92 19.71
C ASN A 89 -13.65 -1.51 19.35
N GLU A 90 -12.46 -1.09 19.81
CA GLU A 90 -11.86 0.19 19.46
C GLU A 90 -11.61 0.29 17.95
N ARG A 91 -11.04 -0.76 17.35
CA ARG A 91 -10.83 -0.84 15.90
C ARG A 91 -12.15 -0.69 15.14
N ARG A 92 -13.21 -1.37 15.60
CA ARG A 92 -14.54 -1.25 15.00
C ARG A 92 -15.08 0.18 15.12
N GLN A 93 -14.92 0.84 16.26
CA GLN A 93 -15.35 2.22 16.47
C GLN A 93 -14.61 3.18 15.54
N ILE A 94 -13.28 3.08 15.45
CA ILE A 94 -12.45 3.91 14.57
C ILE A 94 -12.91 3.76 13.12
N LEU A 95 -13.08 2.54 12.63
CA LEU A 95 -13.53 2.30 11.26
C LEU A 95 -14.96 2.81 11.01
N GLN A 96 -15.84 2.77 12.00
CA GLN A 96 -17.19 3.36 11.91
C GLN A 96 -17.14 4.90 11.88
N ASP A 97 -16.27 5.52 12.66
CA ASP A 97 -16.05 6.96 12.65
C ASP A 97 -15.50 7.43 11.30
N GLU A 98 -14.49 6.73 10.78
CA GLU A 98 -13.92 6.98 9.45
C GLU A 98 -14.95 6.80 8.35
N LEU A 99 -15.77 5.74 8.42
CA LEU A 99 -16.85 5.51 7.47
C LEU A 99 -17.84 6.68 7.48
N ARG A 100 -18.30 7.11 8.66
CA ARG A 100 -19.21 8.26 8.78
C ARG A 100 -18.62 9.53 8.20
N LYS A 101 -17.32 9.76 8.41
CA LYS A 101 -16.60 10.92 7.87
C LYS A 101 -16.52 10.88 6.35
N GLU A 102 -16.17 9.73 5.76
CA GLU A 102 -16.10 9.59 4.30
C GLU A 102 -17.49 9.62 3.66
N GLU A 103 -18.53 9.06 4.28
CA GLU A 103 -19.92 9.16 3.79
C GLU A 103 -20.43 10.62 3.80
N LYS A 104 -20.10 11.39 4.84
CA LYS A 104 -20.40 12.82 4.86
C LYS A 104 -19.68 13.56 3.74
N LYS A 105 -18.38 13.33 3.59
CA LYS A 105 -17.56 13.92 2.52
C LYS A 105 -18.11 13.56 1.13
N LEU A 106 -18.57 12.32 0.96
CA LEU A 106 -19.21 11.85 -0.28
C LEU A 106 -20.48 12.65 -0.57
N ALA A 107 -21.33 12.84 0.44
CA ALA A 107 -22.55 13.62 0.30
C ALA A 107 -22.26 15.08 -0.07
N ASP A 108 -21.27 15.69 0.58
CA ASP A 108 -20.83 17.07 0.31
C ASP A 108 -20.33 17.22 -1.13
N ILE A 109 -19.38 16.36 -1.56
CA ILE A 109 -18.83 16.39 -2.93
C ILE A 109 -19.94 16.11 -3.97
N ARG A 110 -20.84 15.17 -3.68
CA ARG A 110 -21.95 14.84 -4.60
C ARG A 110 -22.91 16.01 -4.75
N GLY A 111 -23.19 16.73 -3.66
CA GLY A 111 -23.97 17.95 -3.67
C GLY A 111 -23.30 19.03 -4.51
N GLU A 112 -22.00 19.28 -4.28
CA GLU A 112 -21.24 20.26 -5.06
C GLU A 112 -21.13 19.90 -6.54
N TYR A 113 -20.90 18.61 -6.86
CA TYR A 113 -20.78 18.13 -8.23
C TYR A 113 -22.07 18.29 -9.03
N ASN A 114 -23.23 18.25 -8.36
CA ASN A 114 -24.55 18.51 -8.92
C ASN A 114 -24.76 17.87 -10.31
N ASN A 115 -24.56 16.55 -10.41
CA ASN A 115 -24.66 15.79 -11.66
C ASN A 115 -23.79 16.31 -12.82
N GLY A 116 -22.59 16.82 -12.51
CA GLY A 116 -21.66 17.38 -13.50
C GLY A 116 -21.92 18.84 -13.84
N GLN A 117 -22.83 19.50 -13.14
CA GLN A 117 -23.18 20.91 -13.30
C GLN A 117 -23.01 21.66 -11.97
N PRO A 118 -21.78 21.71 -11.41
CA PRO A 118 -21.53 22.46 -10.19
C PRO A 118 -21.91 23.94 -10.39
N GLU A 119 -22.33 24.61 -9.32
CA GLU A 119 -22.60 26.05 -9.37
C GLU A 119 -21.33 26.82 -9.77
N ARG A 120 -21.45 27.81 -10.66
CA ARG A 120 -20.32 28.63 -11.07
C ARG A 120 -19.92 29.59 -9.97
N LEU A 121 -18.66 29.55 -9.58
CA LEU A 121 -18.11 30.49 -8.62
C LEU A 121 -17.74 31.80 -9.32
N GLY A 122 -17.88 32.94 -8.63
CA GLY A 122 -17.51 34.26 -9.18
C GLY A 122 -16.02 34.38 -9.55
N SER A 123 -15.16 33.54 -8.98
CA SER A 123 -13.73 33.41 -9.30
C SER A 123 -13.45 32.65 -10.61
N GLU A 124 -14.44 31.93 -11.15
CA GLU A 124 -14.35 31.10 -12.36
C GLU A 124 -14.80 31.84 -13.61
N ARG A 125 -14.32 33.07 -13.80
CA ARG A 125 -14.60 33.86 -15.01
C ARG A 125 -14.11 33.16 -16.30
N ASN A 126 -13.12 32.29 -16.19
CA ASN A 126 -12.62 31.47 -17.29
C ASN A 126 -13.33 30.10 -17.30
N TYR A 127 -13.91 29.75 -18.44
CA TYR A 127 -14.56 28.46 -18.68
C TYR A 127 -13.65 27.24 -18.39
N ALA A 128 -12.35 27.35 -18.68
CA ALA A 128 -11.38 26.27 -18.43
C ALA A 128 -11.25 25.93 -16.94
N LYS A 129 -11.26 26.93 -16.05
CA LYS A 129 -11.18 26.72 -14.58
C LYS A 129 -12.39 25.96 -14.07
N TYR A 130 -13.58 26.30 -14.57
CA TYR A 130 -14.81 25.59 -14.25
C TYR A 130 -14.76 24.12 -14.69
N GLN A 131 -14.26 23.84 -15.90
CA GLN A 131 -14.09 22.47 -16.38
C GLN A 131 -13.11 21.67 -15.54
N GLU A 132 -11.96 22.27 -15.18
CA GLU A 132 -10.95 21.65 -14.33
C GLU A 132 -11.51 21.31 -12.93
N ARG A 133 -12.24 22.24 -12.31
CA ARG A 133 -12.90 21.96 -11.02
C ARG A 133 -13.95 20.87 -11.16
N THR A 134 -14.76 20.90 -12.22
CA THR A 134 -15.78 19.87 -12.46
C THR A 134 -15.15 18.49 -12.62
N ALA A 135 -14.02 18.39 -13.35
CA ALA A 135 -13.25 17.15 -13.47
C ALA A 135 -12.67 16.71 -12.13
N THR A 136 -12.13 17.64 -11.34
CA THR A 136 -11.58 17.38 -10.01
C THR A 136 -12.67 16.87 -9.04
N LEU A 137 -13.86 17.47 -9.06
CA LEU A 137 -15.01 17.01 -8.27
C LEU A 137 -15.42 15.58 -8.66
N LYS A 138 -15.46 15.27 -9.96
CA LYS A 138 -15.75 13.93 -10.45
C LYS A 138 -14.73 12.91 -9.97
N ASP A 139 -13.44 13.24 -10.05
CA ASP A 139 -12.36 12.36 -9.61
C ASP A 139 -12.39 12.15 -8.09
N ASN A 140 -12.65 13.21 -7.33
CA ASN A 140 -12.80 13.13 -5.88
C ASN A 140 -14.01 12.28 -5.47
N LEU A 141 -15.13 12.43 -6.17
CA LEU A 141 -16.33 11.62 -5.97
C LEU A 141 -16.01 10.12 -6.16
N ALA A 142 -15.37 9.76 -7.29
CA ALA A 142 -14.99 8.39 -7.58
C ALA A 142 -13.97 7.81 -6.57
N ARG A 143 -13.05 8.63 -6.05
CA ARG A 143 -12.10 8.21 -5.00
C ARG A 143 -12.81 7.97 -3.68
N THR A 144 -13.66 8.90 -3.25
CA THR A 144 -14.38 8.80 -1.98
C THR A 144 -15.38 7.64 -1.99
N GLU A 145 -16.05 7.36 -3.13
CA GLU A 145 -16.88 6.16 -3.29
C GLU A 145 -16.10 4.87 -3.02
N LYS A 146 -14.91 4.74 -3.62
CA LYS A 146 -14.03 3.57 -3.39
C LYS A 146 -13.57 3.46 -1.94
N ASN A 147 -13.29 4.58 -1.27
CA ASN A 147 -12.91 4.59 0.14
C ASN A 147 -14.06 4.08 1.03
N VAL A 148 -15.29 4.56 0.79
CA VAL A 148 -16.49 4.10 1.50
C VAL A 148 -16.69 2.60 1.32
N GLU A 149 -16.54 2.10 0.09
CA GLU A 149 -16.63 0.65 -0.19
C GLU A 149 -15.51 -0.16 0.49
N ALA A 150 -14.28 0.37 0.53
CA ALA A 150 -13.17 -0.27 1.23
C ALA A 150 -13.45 -0.37 2.73
N LEU A 151 -13.85 0.72 3.39
CA LEU A 151 -14.17 0.75 4.81
C LEU A 151 -15.34 -0.17 5.16
N LYS A 152 -16.39 -0.22 4.33
CA LYS A 152 -17.50 -1.17 4.51
C LYS A 152 -17.04 -2.63 4.43
N ARG A 153 -16.13 -2.96 3.50
CA ARG A 153 -15.54 -4.30 3.42
C ARG A 153 -14.69 -4.63 4.63
N GLU A 154 -13.89 -3.69 5.11
CA GLU A 154 -13.07 -3.88 6.31
C GLU A 154 -13.93 -4.13 7.55
N LEU A 155 -14.98 -3.33 7.76
CA LEU A 155 -15.94 -3.54 8.85
C LEU A 155 -16.62 -4.92 8.78
N ASN A 156 -17.00 -5.38 7.59
CA ASN A 156 -17.59 -6.71 7.40
C ASN A 156 -16.59 -7.86 7.69
N ASN A 157 -15.30 -7.59 7.58
CA ASN A 157 -14.24 -8.57 7.84
C ASN A 157 -13.82 -8.62 9.32
N LEU A 158 -14.30 -7.69 10.17
CA LEU A 158 -14.08 -7.73 11.61
C LEU A 158 -14.99 -8.78 12.26
N LYS A 159 -14.47 -10.00 12.42
CA LYS A 159 -15.08 -11.08 13.20
C LYS A 159 -14.81 -10.90 14.69
#